data_AF-M2Z5G7-F1
#
_entry.id   AF-M2Z5G7-F1
#
_cell.length_a   1.000
_cell.length_b   1.000
_cell.length_c   1.000
_cell.angle_alpha   90.00
_cell.angle_beta   90.00
_cell.angle_gamma   90.00
#
_symmetry.space_group_name_H-M   'P 1'
#
loop_
_entity.id
_entity.type
_entity.pdbx_description
1 polymer ?
#
loop_
_entity_poly.entity_id
_entity_poly.type
_entity_poly.pdbx_seq_one_letter_code
_entity_poly.pdbx_strand_id
1 'polypeptide(L)'
;MENALREAAGAASPGLDQQKLTFDREEHASRPDADMGITLHDSPNWTEQSYRTRRELNLSLANALQKHVLSAADVRRLRLLVEGLAQRLDDNDDPDGELRLEAHLVTSDGPAERRRLEVAAEIRAAVRAARPQYSAAQVEEFIARHVVMGVTRTYNYNKLGLFLTVVGRESESAPDPVSDRSVVAVGQAEDLRLTLQPKKLSGRVEKGTDAEIDRWKGELKAGEPFVIVEGARKRLNGFIDKILPDIADRTRNNQQLPDIRLHLTKRTHQVDYGVRHPEHGVLEELVKREALKQSIDLSEFRFTYVTHRSNSSARSVEITVHKTPERGKSHYLEETSLTEFLVRRFDILSEAARERITWLSMGFIRRREHEDGNKILSIAMTRSPNNDADLILRVVRDLVVAAFAGQLPGPEAEREARAILDKSVRITLYRALRPGLPAVLVDVVGTGEVSSVRREERAEQALSTRMASRVAREVEASWRAELRVDGLSWWSPVDEASLVDLVDRIAGNAVVLEREMREPLDIMFRLTDTASRRAEYGSGLLDSLEGRLRGALRAWGVDVDAVRFAFDRVDRNPAEGESPGVEVLVRRSPNRSVRY
;
A
#
# COMPACT_ATOMS: atom_id res chain seq x y z
N MET A 1 -5.05 5.39 39.88
CA MET A 1 -4.07 5.00 38.84
C MET A 1 -3.64 6.18 37.99
N GLU A 2 -4.56 6.94 37.37
CA GLU A 2 -4.21 8.14 36.56
C GLU A 2 -3.30 9.14 37.32
N ASN A 3 -3.60 9.45 38.58
CA ASN A 3 -2.74 10.33 39.39
C ASN A 3 -1.33 9.77 39.60
N ALA A 4 -1.21 8.46 39.85
CA ALA A 4 0.10 7.82 39.99
C ALA A 4 0.90 7.84 38.68
N LEU A 5 0.22 7.73 37.52
CA LEU A 5 0.86 7.89 36.21
C LEU A 5 1.33 9.32 35.96
N ARG A 6 0.53 10.32 36.35
CA ARG A 6 0.90 11.74 36.28
C ARG A 6 2.12 12.04 37.14
N GLU A 7 2.12 11.57 38.39
CA GLU A 7 3.23 11.73 39.33
C GLU A 7 4.50 11.04 38.82
N ALA A 8 4.40 9.80 38.35
CA ALA A 8 5.53 9.05 37.79
C ALA A 8 6.11 9.76 36.55
N ALA A 9 5.24 10.28 35.67
CA ALA A 9 5.68 11.03 34.49
C ALA A 9 6.37 12.36 34.86
N GLY A 10 5.86 13.08 35.87
CA GLY A 10 6.49 14.29 36.38
C GLY A 10 7.83 14.03 37.07
N ALA A 11 7.96 12.91 37.78
CA ALA A 11 9.24 12.49 38.37
C ALA A 11 10.27 12.10 37.31
N ALA A 12 9.85 11.42 36.23
CA ALA A 12 10.72 11.01 35.13
C ALA A 12 11.13 12.16 34.21
N SER A 13 10.30 13.21 34.10
CA SER A 13 10.56 14.37 33.25
C SER A 13 10.23 15.67 33.99
N PRO A 14 11.21 16.23 34.74
CA PRO A 14 11.04 17.48 35.47
C PRO A 14 10.66 18.63 34.51
N GLY A 15 9.53 19.27 34.77
CA GLY A 15 8.98 20.33 33.90
C GLY A 15 7.88 19.87 32.94
N LEU A 16 7.55 18.57 32.89
CA LEU A 16 6.36 18.08 32.21
C LEU A 16 5.10 18.66 32.87
N ASP A 17 4.28 19.37 32.09
CA ASP A 17 2.93 19.74 32.52
C ASP A 17 2.07 18.48 32.57
N GLN A 18 1.96 17.92 33.77
CA GLN A 18 1.25 16.68 34.03
C GLN A 18 -0.23 16.78 33.65
N GLN A 19 -0.84 17.98 33.67
CA GLN A 19 -2.24 18.16 33.27
C GLN A 19 -2.44 17.86 31.79
N LYS A 20 -1.36 17.86 30.99
CA LYS A 20 -1.41 17.52 29.58
C LYS A 20 -1.59 16.02 29.31
N LEU A 21 -1.44 15.15 30.30
CA LEU A 21 -1.73 13.73 30.11
C LEU A 21 -3.25 13.52 30.04
N THR A 22 -3.74 12.88 28.99
CA THR A 22 -5.16 12.54 28.80
C THR A 22 -5.33 11.04 28.95
N PHE A 23 -6.44 10.62 29.58
CA PHE A 23 -6.71 9.22 29.85
C PHE A 23 -8.12 8.87 29.36
N ASP A 24 -8.20 7.81 28.58
CA ASP A 24 -9.46 7.17 28.22
C ASP A 24 -9.80 6.06 29.21
N ARG A 25 -11.10 5.82 29.39
CA ARG A 25 -11.62 4.74 30.25
C ARG A 25 -12.44 3.78 29.40
N GLU A 26 -11.98 2.54 29.33
CA GLU A 26 -12.69 1.44 28.70
C GLU A 26 -13.18 0.47 29.78
N GLU A 27 -14.50 0.24 29.81
CA GLU A 27 -15.11 -0.74 30.71
C GLU A 27 -15.50 -1.97 29.89
N HIS A 28 -14.87 -3.11 30.17
CA HIS A 28 -15.24 -4.38 29.56
C HIS A 28 -16.27 -5.12 30.44
N ALA A 29 -17.21 -5.84 29.81
CA ALA A 29 -18.11 -6.72 30.53
C ALA A 29 -17.33 -7.79 31.29
N SER A 30 -17.65 -7.96 32.57
CA SER A 30 -16.88 -8.75 33.54
C SER A 30 -16.61 -10.17 33.06
N ARG A 31 -15.33 -10.57 33.05
CA ARG A 31 -14.87 -11.96 32.94
C ARG A 31 -14.37 -12.41 34.31
N PRO A 32 -14.38 -13.73 34.61
CA PRO A 32 -13.97 -14.25 35.92
C PRO A 32 -12.55 -13.85 36.34
N ASP A 33 -11.70 -13.46 35.38
CA ASP A 33 -10.39 -12.84 35.62
C ASP A 33 -10.44 -11.37 35.19
N ALA A 34 -10.78 -10.48 36.12
CA ALA A 34 -10.83 -9.04 35.85
C ALA A 34 -9.41 -8.46 35.77
N ASP A 35 -8.86 -8.40 34.55
CA ASP A 35 -7.55 -7.80 34.29
C ASP A 35 -7.64 -6.28 34.12
N MET A 36 -6.72 -5.55 34.75
CA MET A 36 -6.51 -4.11 34.54
C MET A 36 -5.28 -3.90 33.65
N GLY A 37 -5.48 -3.30 32.48
CA GLY A 37 -4.41 -3.00 31.52
C GLY A 37 -4.28 -1.50 31.25
N ILE A 38 -3.05 -1.05 31.00
CA ILE A 38 -2.77 0.30 30.47
C ILE A 38 -2.31 0.12 29.03
N THR A 39 -3.02 0.74 28.09
CA THR A 39 -2.64 0.77 26.67
C THR A 39 -2.20 2.18 26.31
N LEU A 40 -0.97 2.32 25.81
CA LEU A 40 -0.49 3.59 25.27
C LEU A 40 -0.78 3.63 23.77
N HIS A 41 -1.52 4.65 23.34
CA HIS A 41 -1.80 4.89 21.93
C HIS A 41 -0.83 5.94 21.39
N ASP A 42 -0.28 5.68 20.21
CA ASP A 42 0.58 6.64 19.54
C ASP A 42 -0.23 7.88 19.12
N SER A 43 0.34 9.06 19.31
CA SER A 43 -0.31 10.34 18.97
C SER A 43 0.51 10.99 17.85
N PRO A 44 -0.12 11.70 16.90
CA PRO A 44 0.62 12.54 15.98
C PRO A 44 1.52 13.49 16.80
N ASN A 45 2.82 13.45 16.54
CA ASN A 45 3.86 14.26 17.20
C ASN A 45 3.77 15.73 16.76
N TRP A 46 2.61 16.34 16.95
CA TRP A 46 2.30 17.71 16.58
C TRP A 46 2.26 18.60 17.81
N THR A 47 2.79 19.81 17.69
CA THR A 47 2.77 20.80 18.76
C THR A 47 1.35 21.34 18.96
N GLU A 48 1.05 21.85 20.16
CA GLU A 48 -0.25 22.52 20.42
C GLU A 48 -0.50 23.67 19.45
N GLN A 49 0.55 24.44 19.13
CA GLN A 49 0.47 25.51 18.14
C GLN A 49 0.08 24.98 16.76
N SER A 50 0.61 23.82 16.36
CA SER A 50 0.25 23.19 15.08
C SER A 50 -1.24 22.80 15.03
N TYR A 51 -1.87 22.46 16.16
CA TYR A 51 -3.31 22.21 16.20
C TYR A 51 -4.12 23.52 16.14
N ARG A 52 -3.68 24.57 16.83
CA ARG A 52 -4.33 25.90 16.80
C ARG A 52 -4.29 26.51 15.41
N THR A 53 -3.16 26.42 14.71
CA THR A 53 -3.00 27.04 13.37
C THR A 53 -3.52 26.16 12.24
N ARG A 54 -4.00 24.95 12.50
CA ARG A 54 -4.51 24.08 11.43
C ARG A 54 -5.85 24.57 10.89
N ARG A 55 -6.12 24.24 9.62
CA ARG A 55 -7.42 24.43 8.98
C ARG A 55 -8.24 23.15 8.88
N GLU A 56 -7.63 21.98 9.02
CA GLU A 56 -8.35 20.70 8.95
C GLU A 56 -8.01 19.83 10.16
N LEU A 57 -8.95 19.02 10.65
CA LEU A 57 -8.69 18.05 11.72
C LEU A 57 -9.63 16.85 11.58
N ASN A 58 -9.04 15.66 11.45
CA ASN A 58 -9.80 14.42 11.33
C ASN A 58 -9.65 13.61 12.62
N LEU A 59 -10.76 13.33 13.27
CA LEU A 59 -10.84 12.64 14.55
C LEU A 59 -11.56 11.31 14.37
N SER A 60 -11.02 10.27 14.98
CA SER A 60 -11.67 8.96 14.97
C SER A 60 -12.81 8.93 15.98
N LEU A 61 -13.91 8.26 15.66
CA LEU A 61 -14.92 7.99 16.69
C LEU A 61 -14.35 7.02 17.71
N ALA A 62 -14.63 7.29 18.97
CA ALA A 62 -14.28 6.43 20.09
C ALA A 62 -14.81 5.00 19.90
N ASN A 63 -14.08 4.04 20.48
CA ASN A 63 -14.49 2.64 20.51
C ASN A 63 -15.87 2.50 21.18
N ALA A 64 -16.69 1.55 20.74
CA ALA A 64 -18.02 1.29 21.32
C ALA A 64 -17.99 0.92 22.81
N LEU A 65 -16.82 0.58 23.35
CA LEU A 65 -16.56 0.29 24.76
C LEU A 65 -16.29 1.55 25.61
N GLN A 66 -16.12 2.71 24.97
CA GLN A 66 -15.94 3.99 25.62
C GLN A 66 -17.30 4.68 25.79
N LYS A 67 -17.48 5.39 26.91
CA LYS A 67 -18.73 6.15 27.20
C LYS A 67 -18.86 7.44 26.38
N HIS A 68 -17.76 7.91 25.78
CA HIS A 68 -17.67 9.17 25.04
C HIS A 68 -17.62 8.93 23.54
N VAL A 69 -17.95 9.96 22.75
CA VAL A 69 -17.96 9.89 21.27
C VAL A 69 -16.57 10.07 20.64
N LEU A 70 -15.67 10.74 21.37
CA LEU A 70 -14.27 10.97 21.00
C LEU A 70 -13.37 10.51 22.15
N SER A 71 -12.14 10.09 21.81
CA SER A 71 -11.10 9.83 22.80
C SER A 71 -10.71 11.12 23.53
N ALA A 72 -10.20 11.04 24.75
CA ALA A 72 -9.74 12.18 25.53
C ALA A 72 -8.61 12.95 24.80
N ALA A 73 -7.78 12.24 24.05
CA ALA A 73 -6.78 12.85 23.17
C ALA A 73 -7.43 13.63 22.02
N ASP A 74 -8.45 13.08 21.37
CA ASP A 74 -9.17 13.75 20.28
C ASP A 74 -9.99 14.95 20.77
N VAL A 75 -10.58 14.88 21.96
CA VAL A 75 -11.23 16.02 22.63
C VAL A 75 -10.23 17.14 22.85
N ARG A 76 -9.01 16.83 23.31
CA ARG A 76 -7.95 17.84 23.45
C ARG A 76 -7.59 18.48 22.10
N ARG A 77 -7.45 17.69 21.05
CA ARG A 77 -7.12 18.19 19.69
C ARG A 77 -8.21 19.10 19.15
N LEU A 78 -9.48 18.72 19.33
CA LEU A 78 -10.64 19.56 19.00
C LEU A 78 -10.59 20.89 19.74
N ARG A 79 -10.30 20.88 21.05
CA ARG A 79 -10.19 22.10 21.85
C ARG A 79 -9.12 23.05 21.32
N LEU A 80 -7.95 22.54 20.96
CA LEU A 80 -6.87 23.34 20.39
C LEU A 80 -7.25 23.96 19.04
N LEU A 81 -7.96 23.20 18.18
CA LEU A 81 -8.46 23.75 16.91
C LEU A 81 -9.48 24.88 17.14
N VAL A 82 -10.43 24.68 18.05
CA VAL A 82 -11.46 25.67 18.39
C VAL A 82 -10.86 26.91 19.07
N GLU A 83 -9.83 26.72 19.90
CA GLU A 83 -9.05 27.83 20.47
C GLU A 83 -8.38 28.67 19.37
N GLY A 84 -7.77 28.01 18.38
CA GLY A 84 -7.17 28.70 17.23
C GLY A 84 -8.19 29.40 16.33
N LEU A 85 -9.37 28.80 16.13
CA LEU A 85 -10.50 29.45 15.46
C LEU A 85 -10.92 30.72 16.19
N ALA A 86 -11.11 30.64 17.51
CA ALA A 86 -11.48 31.77 18.33
C ALA A 86 -10.40 32.87 18.25
N GLN A 87 -9.12 32.51 18.37
CA GLN A 87 -8.03 33.49 18.28
C GLN A 87 -8.05 34.26 16.95
N ARG A 88 -8.24 33.59 15.80
CA ARG A 88 -8.34 34.26 14.49
C ARG A 88 -9.53 35.22 14.38
N LEU A 89 -10.64 34.89 15.03
CA LEU A 89 -11.81 35.77 15.10
C LEU A 89 -11.55 37.01 15.96
N ASP A 90 -10.74 36.91 17.03
CA ASP A 90 -10.34 38.07 17.86
C ASP A 90 -9.30 38.94 17.16
N ASP A 91 -8.35 38.31 16.46
CA ASP A 91 -7.27 38.99 15.73
C ASP A 91 -7.78 39.76 14.50
N ASN A 92 -9.09 39.71 14.25
CA ASN A 92 -9.80 40.45 13.20
C ASN A 92 -9.32 40.10 11.79
N ASP A 93 -8.85 38.87 11.59
CA ASP A 93 -8.52 38.28 10.27
C ASP A 93 -9.76 38.15 9.36
N ASP A 94 -10.96 38.39 9.91
CA ASP A 94 -12.25 38.28 9.24
C ASP A 94 -13.26 39.31 9.80
N PRO A 95 -13.21 40.57 9.35
CA PRO A 95 -14.09 41.64 9.84
C PRO A 95 -15.57 41.45 9.48
N ASP A 96 -15.90 40.53 8.55
CA ASP A 96 -17.25 40.29 8.04
C ASP A 96 -17.92 39.01 8.62
N GLY A 97 -17.16 38.15 9.31
CA GLY A 97 -17.68 36.94 9.98
C GLY A 97 -17.92 35.75 9.04
N GLU A 98 -17.14 35.63 7.97
CA GLU A 98 -17.15 34.51 7.01
C GLU A 98 -16.39 33.26 7.48
N LEU A 99 -15.57 33.35 8.53
CA LEU A 99 -14.72 32.27 9.01
C LEU A 99 -15.55 31.26 9.81
N ARG A 100 -15.62 30.02 9.30
CA ARG A 100 -16.52 28.97 9.78
C ARG A 100 -15.79 27.65 9.98
N LEU A 101 -16.20 26.92 11.01
CA LEU A 101 -15.85 25.53 11.26
C LEU A 101 -16.94 24.61 10.72
N GLU A 102 -16.63 23.92 9.64
CA GLU A 102 -17.44 22.85 9.09
C GLU A 102 -17.09 21.54 9.81
N ALA A 103 -18.03 21.01 10.59
CA ALA A 103 -17.92 19.75 11.30
C ALA A 103 -18.78 18.69 10.57
N HIS A 104 -18.13 17.75 9.90
CA HIS A 104 -18.79 16.68 9.18
C HIS A 104 -18.63 15.35 9.93
N LEU A 105 -19.74 14.88 10.53
CA LEU A 105 -19.81 13.59 11.23
C LEU A 105 -20.16 12.48 10.25
N VAL A 106 -19.27 11.49 10.10
CA VAL A 106 -19.57 10.24 9.37
C VAL A 106 -19.80 9.13 10.39
N THR A 107 -21.01 8.57 10.40
CA THR A 107 -21.43 7.58 11.40
C THR A 107 -22.28 6.46 10.80
N SER A 108 -22.42 5.34 11.50
CA SER A 108 -23.35 4.27 11.11
C SER A 108 -24.81 4.68 11.34
N ASP A 109 -25.72 4.07 10.58
CA ASP A 109 -27.14 4.43 10.53
C ASP A 109 -27.86 4.39 11.90
N GLY A 110 -27.49 3.44 12.76
CA GLY A 110 -28.14 3.26 14.07
C GLY A 110 -27.92 4.41 15.08
N PRO A 111 -26.67 4.72 15.47
CA PRO A 111 -26.39 5.71 16.52
C PRO A 111 -26.26 7.17 16.03
N ALA A 112 -26.72 7.51 14.83
CA ALA A 112 -26.37 8.77 14.17
C ALA A 112 -26.78 10.02 14.96
N GLU A 113 -28.04 10.11 15.41
CA GLU A 113 -28.52 11.28 16.16
C GLU A 113 -27.89 11.40 17.55
N ARG A 114 -27.68 10.26 18.23
CA ARG A 114 -26.99 10.24 19.51
C ARG A 114 -25.57 10.78 19.40
N ARG A 115 -24.80 10.29 18.42
CA ARG A 115 -23.42 10.73 18.18
C ARG A 115 -23.35 12.19 17.75
N ARG A 116 -24.33 12.66 16.97
CA ARG A 116 -24.45 14.09 16.63
C ARG A 116 -24.61 14.96 17.87
N LEU A 117 -25.49 14.58 18.80
CA LEU A 117 -25.69 15.30 20.06
C LEU A 117 -24.43 15.30 20.93
N GLU A 118 -23.75 14.15 21.03
CA GLU A 118 -22.50 14.02 21.78
C GLU A 118 -21.38 14.88 21.16
N VAL A 119 -21.22 14.88 19.84
CA VAL A 119 -20.25 15.75 19.13
C VAL A 119 -20.57 17.23 19.34
N ALA A 120 -21.84 17.61 19.25
CA ALA A 120 -22.26 18.98 19.52
C ALA A 120 -21.95 19.40 20.96
N ALA A 121 -22.09 18.51 21.94
CA ALA A 121 -21.70 18.77 23.32
C ALA A 121 -20.19 18.98 23.46
N GLU A 122 -19.35 18.21 22.75
CA GLU A 122 -17.90 18.40 22.74
C GLU A 122 -17.49 19.73 22.10
N ILE A 123 -18.13 20.15 21.01
CA ILE A 123 -17.89 21.46 20.39
C ILE A 123 -18.27 22.59 21.35
N ARG A 124 -19.43 22.51 22.02
CA ARG A 124 -19.82 23.49 23.05
C ARG A 124 -18.79 23.59 24.17
N ALA A 125 -18.33 22.44 24.67
CA ALA A 125 -17.31 22.40 25.71
C ALA A 125 -15.99 23.02 25.22
N ALA A 126 -15.63 22.80 23.96
CA ALA A 126 -14.45 23.40 23.34
C ALA A 126 -14.57 24.92 23.19
N VAL A 127 -15.71 25.43 22.72
CA VAL A 127 -15.97 26.89 22.61
C VAL A 127 -15.92 27.54 23.99
N ARG A 128 -16.55 26.91 25.00
CA ARG A 128 -16.52 27.42 26.38
C ARG A 128 -15.11 27.43 26.97
N ALA A 129 -14.28 26.45 26.64
CA ALA A 129 -12.89 26.41 27.07
C ALA A 129 -12.05 27.49 26.38
N ALA A 130 -12.29 27.74 25.09
CA ALA A 130 -11.63 28.81 24.32
C ALA A 130 -12.08 30.21 24.74
N ARG A 131 -13.33 30.35 25.21
CA ARG A 131 -13.93 31.60 25.69
C ARG A 131 -14.56 31.43 27.07
N PRO A 132 -13.75 31.33 28.14
CA PRO A 132 -14.26 31.17 29.50
C PRO A 132 -15.22 32.29 29.94
N GLN A 133 -15.10 33.47 29.34
CA GLN A 133 -15.93 34.64 29.59
C GLN A 133 -17.31 34.60 28.92
N TYR A 134 -17.56 33.69 27.98
CA TYR A 134 -18.87 33.57 27.32
C TYR A 134 -19.90 32.92 28.25
N SER A 135 -21.07 33.54 28.34
CA SER A 135 -22.27 32.90 28.89
C SER A 135 -22.74 31.75 27.99
N ALA A 136 -23.61 30.88 28.50
CA ALA A 136 -24.15 29.78 27.72
C ALA A 136 -24.87 30.26 26.43
N ALA A 137 -25.57 31.39 26.49
CA ALA A 137 -26.21 31.98 25.32
C ALA A 137 -25.20 32.46 24.27
N GLN A 138 -24.09 33.06 24.70
CA GLN A 138 -23.01 33.50 23.80
C GLN A 138 -22.26 32.32 23.17
N VAL A 139 -22.13 31.19 23.89
CA VAL A 139 -21.57 29.95 23.31
C VAL A 139 -22.48 29.42 22.20
N GLU A 140 -23.80 29.38 22.40
CA GLU A 140 -24.72 28.94 21.35
C GLU A 140 -24.77 29.92 20.17
N GLU A 141 -24.68 31.23 20.42
CA GLU A 141 -24.59 32.24 19.36
C GLU A 141 -23.32 32.07 18.52
N PHE A 142 -22.17 31.85 19.18
CA PHE A 142 -20.91 31.55 18.50
C PHE A 142 -21.03 30.31 17.62
N ILE A 143 -21.62 29.22 18.14
CA ILE A 143 -21.82 27.98 17.38
C ILE A 143 -22.77 28.22 16.21
N ALA A 144 -23.89 28.91 16.41
CA ALA A 144 -24.86 29.20 15.36
C ALA A 144 -24.24 30.03 14.22
N ARG A 145 -23.33 30.95 14.54
CA ARG A 145 -22.70 31.83 13.56
C ARG A 145 -21.50 31.18 12.85
N HIS A 146 -20.67 30.45 13.58
CA HIS A 146 -19.36 30.01 13.10
C HIS A 146 -19.21 28.49 12.98
N VAL A 147 -20.19 27.68 13.34
CA VAL A 147 -20.10 26.21 13.23
C VAL A 147 -21.23 25.65 12.38
N VAL A 148 -20.86 24.89 11.35
CA VAL A 148 -21.81 24.17 10.50
C VAL A 148 -21.62 22.68 10.74
N MET A 149 -22.67 21.97 11.14
CA MET A 149 -22.59 20.54 11.42
C MET A 149 -23.35 19.71 10.37
N GLY A 150 -22.63 18.92 9.59
CA GLY A 150 -23.16 17.92 8.66
C GLY A 150 -23.10 16.51 9.25
N VAL A 151 -24.05 15.65 8.85
CA VAL A 151 -24.04 14.22 9.24
C VAL A 151 -24.24 13.36 8.00
N THR A 152 -23.29 12.46 7.76
CA THR A 152 -23.38 11.43 6.72
C THR A 152 -23.49 10.06 7.37
N ARG A 153 -24.47 9.28 6.92
CA ARG A 153 -24.69 7.91 7.40
C ARG A 153 -24.05 6.92 6.44
N THR A 154 -23.37 5.90 6.97
CA THR A 154 -22.66 4.90 6.16
C THR A 154 -22.66 3.51 6.79
N TYR A 155 -22.72 2.46 5.97
CA TYR A 155 -22.49 1.08 6.39
C TYR A 155 -21.01 0.69 6.39
N ASN A 156 -20.13 1.57 5.92
CA ASN A 156 -18.69 1.31 5.90
C ASN A 156 -18.04 1.74 7.22
N TYR A 157 -17.75 0.77 8.07
CA TYR A 157 -17.14 0.99 9.39
C TYR A 157 -15.74 1.63 9.35
N ASN A 158 -15.05 1.59 8.21
CA ASN A 158 -13.72 2.20 8.04
C ASN A 158 -13.77 3.71 7.74
N LYS A 159 -14.97 4.28 7.53
CA LYS A 159 -15.16 5.71 7.23
C LYS A 159 -15.73 6.50 8.40
N LEU A 160 -15.88 5.88 9.56
CA LEU A 160 -16.49 6.51 10.73
C LEU A 160 -15.50 7.52 11.34
N GLY A 161 -15.95 8.75 11.55
CA GLY A 161 -15.09 9.82 12.05
C GLY A 161 -15.79 11.17 12.13
N LEU A 162 -15.12 12.12 12.78
CA LEU A 162 -15.47 13.54 12.76
C LEU A 162 -14.40 14.29 11.98
N PHE A 163 -14.81 14.95 10.90
CA PHE A 163 -13.95 15.70 9.99
C PHE A 163 -14.24 17.18 10.17
N LEU A 164 -13.23 17.98 10.48
CA LEU A 164 -13.37 19.39 10.83
C LEU A 164 -12.57 20.22 9.84
N THR A 165 -13.18 21.25 9.25
CA THR A 165 -12.53 22.17 8.31
C THR A 165 -12.84 23.61 8.70
N VAL A 166 -11.82 24.45 8.79
CA VAL A 166 -11.94 25.90 8.99
C VAL A 166 -11.86 26.57 7.62
N VAL A 167 -12.97 27.16 7.20
CA VAL A 167 -13.16 27.81 5.90
C VAL A 167 -13.11 29.32 6.09
N GLY A 168 -12.39 30.04 5.20
CA GLY A 168 -12.34 31.50 5.11
C GLY A 168 -11.99 31.93 3.68
N ARG A 169 -12.19 33.22 3.33
CA ARG A 169 -12.03 33.72 1.95
C ARG A 169 -10.54 33.80 1.54
N GLU A 170 -10.11 32.89 0.69
CA GLU A 170 -8.93 33.11 -0.17
C GLU A 170 -9.40 33.55 -1.56
N SER A 171 -9.26 34.86 -1.84
CA SER A 171 -9.29 35.53 -3.15
C SER A 171 -10.29 35.01 -4.19
N GLU A 172 -11.50 35.55 -4.18
CA GLU A 172 -12.24 35.79 -5.43
C GLU A 172 -11.48 36.85 -6.26
N SER A 173 -10.87 36.44 -7.36
CA SER A 173 -10.86 37.29 -8.56
C SER A 173 -12.17 37.03 -9.30
N ALA A 174 -12.91 38.11 -9.54
CA ALA A 174 -14.35 38.13 -9.74
C ALA A 174 -14.93 37.16 -10.79
N PRO A 175 -16.19 36.71 -10.56
CA PRO A 175 -16.99 35.91 -11.49
C PRO A 175 -17.67 36.80 -12.54
N ASP A 176 -17.93 36.26 -13.73
CA ASP A 176 -18.99 36.80 -14.59
C ASP A 176 -20.31 36.08 -14.28
N PRO A 177 -21.43 36.81 -14.14
CA PRO A 177 -22.66 36.29 -13.57
C PRO A 177 -23.60 35.76 -14.65
N VAL A 178 -24.01 34.49 -14.54
CA VAL A 178 -25.42 34.14 -14.73
C VAL A 178 -25.78 33.15 -13.64
N SER A 179 -26.36 33.72 -12.58
CA SER A 179 -27.12 32.99 -11.59
C SER A 179 -28.37 32.44 -12.26
N ASP A 180 -28.58 31.14 -12.18
CA ASP A 180 -29.92 30.64 -11.87
C ASP A 180 -29.80 29.48 -10.89
N ARG A 181 -29.82 29.86 -9.60
CA ARG A 181 -30.13 28.96 -8.50
C ARG A 181 -31.61 28.64 -8.56
N SER A 182 -31.94 27.39 -8.83
CA SER A 182 -33.15 26.78 -8.28
C SER A 182 -32.77 25.65 -7.32
N VAL A 183 -33.00 25.95 -6.05
CA VAL A 183 -33.09 25.06 -4.90
C VAL A 183 -33.76 23.72 -5.26
N VAL A 184 -33.12 22.60 -4.94
CA VAL A 184 -33.83 21.34 -4.67
C VAL A 184 -33.30 20.74 -3.37
N ALA A 185 -34.23 20.65 -2.42
CA ALA A 185 -34.10 19.97 -1.16
C ALA A 185 -33.92 18.46 -1.34
N VAL A 186 -33.11 17.88 -0.44
CA VAL A 186 -33.12 16.51 0.08
C VAL A 186 -33.98 15.50 -0.69
N GLY A 187 -33.32 14.59 -1.40
CA GLY A 187 -33.92 13.39 -1.97
C GLY A 187 -32.86 12.40 -2.46
N GLN A 188 -32.50 11.47 -1.57
CA GLN A 188 -31.99 10.12 -1.86
C GLN A 188 -30.74 9.93 -2.75
N ALA A 189 -29.72 9.32 -2.15
CA ALA A 189 -28.85 8.32 -2.76
C ALA A 189 -28.18 8.66 -4.12
N GLU A 190 -27.18 9.54 -4.10
CA GLU A 190 -26.09 9.44 -5.08
C GLU A 190 -24.76 9.32 -4.33
N ASP A 191 -24.31 8.07 -4.24
CA ASP A 191 -22.91 7.68 -4.16
C ASP A 191 -22.12 8.59 -5.12
N LEU A 192 -21.24 9.44 -4.57
CA LEU A 192 -20.35 10.35 -5.31
C LEU A 192 -19.91 9.66 -6.61
N ARG A 193 -20.43 10.12 -7.75
CA ARG A 193 -20.11 9.60 -9.10
C ARG A 193 -18.63 9.88 -9.40
N LEU A 194 -17.74 9.09 -8.82
CA LEU A 194 -16.35 9.00 -9.24
C LEU A 194 -16.36 8.61 -10.72
N THR A 195 -15.67 9.40 -11.53
CA THR A 195 -15.50 9.12 -12.94
C THR A 195 -14.85 7.75 -13.10
N LEU A 196 -15.40 6.91 -13.98
CA LEU A 196 -14.77 5.64 -14.32
C LEU A 196 -13.38 5.91 -14.87
N GLN A 197 -12.40 5.09 -14.46
CA GLN A 197 -11.04 5.22 -14.96
C GLN A 197 -11.05 5.14 -16.51
N PRO A 198 -10.45 6.12 -17.22
CA PRO A 198 -10.30 6.06 -18.66
C PRO A 198 -9.62 4.76 -19.10
N LYS A 199 -10.11 4.12 -20.17
CA LYS A 199 -9.57 2.84 -20.71
C LYS A 199 -8.04 2.85 -20.88
N LYS A 200 -7.45 4.02 -21.18
CA LYS A 200 -5.99 4.21 -21.34
C LYS A 200 -5.22 4.06 -20.03
N LEU A 201 -5.78 4.50 -18.90
CA LEU A 201 -5.18 4.33 -17.57
C LEU A 201 -5.43 2.90 -17.04
N SER A 202 -6.54 2.27 -17.40
CA SER A 202 -6.86 0.88 -17.03
C SER A 202 -5.82 -0.13 -17.54
N GLY A 203 -5.32 0.04 -18.77
CA GLY A 203 -4.30 -0.86 -19.32
C GLY A 203 -2.94 -0.82 -18.60
N ARG A 204 -2.64 0.25 -17.85
CA ARG A 204 -1.45 0.33 -16.99
C ARG A 204 -1.64 -0.42 -15.67
N VAL A 205 -2.85 -0.38 -15.12
CA VAL A 205 -3.21 -1.06 -13.87
C VAL A 205 -3.38 -2.58 -14.07
N GLU A 206 -3.72 -3.03 -15.28
CA GLU A 206 -3.87 -4.47 -15.59
C GLU A 206 -2.56 -5.27 -15.59
N LYS A 207 -1.41 -4.60 -15.72
CA LYS A 207 -0.08 -5.21 -15.65
C LYS A 207 0.45 -5.14 -14.21
N GLY A 208 -0.07 -5.96 -13.31
CA GLY A 208 0.38 -5.98 -11.91
C GLY A 208 1.90 -6.22 -11.80
N THR A 209 2.60 -5.36 -11.06
CA THR A 209 4.07 -5.46 -10.86
C THR A 209 4.50 -5.71 -9.43
N ASP A 210 3.59 -5.75 -8.45
CA ASP A 210 3.91 -6.12 -7.08
C ASP A 210 4.10 -7.63 -6.96
N ALA A 211 5.33 -8.09 -7.19
CA ALA A 211 5.70 -9.49 -7.18
C ALA A 211 6.64 -9.78 -6.00
N GLU A 212 6.14 -10.55 -5.02
CA GLU A 212 6.96 -11.16 -3.99
C GLU A 212 7.96 -12.13 -4.66
N ILE A 213 9.24 -11.94 -4.39
CA ILE A 213 10.33 -12.79 -4.91
C ILE A 213 10.89 -13.72 -3.85
N ASP A 214 10.75 -13.37 -2.58
CA ASP A 214 11.21 -14.20 -1.48
C ASP A 214 10.45 -13.90 -0.19
N ARG A 215 10.45 -14.88 0.72
CA ARG A 215 9.72 -14.81 1.98
C ARG A 215 10.37 -15.65 3.07
N TRP A 216 10.44 -15.07 4.26
CA TRP A 216 10.69 -15.80 5.50
C TRP A 216 9.58 -15.55 6.50
N LYS A 217 9.21 -16.59 7.26
CA LYS A 217 8.24 -16.51 8.35
C LYS A 217 8.74 -17.24 9.59
N GLY A 218 8.57 -16.60 10.75
CA GLY A 218 8.91 -17.14 12.06
C GLY A 218 7.79 -16.96 13.07
N GLU A 219 7.60 -17.98 13.90
CA GLU A 219 6.69 -17.91 15.04
C GLU A 219 7.38 -17.24 16.23
N LEU A 220 6.62 -16.46 17.00
CA LEU A 220 7.06 -15.90 18.26
C LEU A 220 6.62 -16.82 19.41
N LYS A 221 7.49 -17.03 20.40
CA LYS A 221 7.17 -17.76 21.62
C LYS A 221 5.99 -17.12 22.34
N ALA A 222 5.05 -17.95 22.80
CA ALA A 222 3.90 -17.50 23.57
C ALA A 222 4.34 -16.93 24.92
N GLY A 223 3.70 -15.83 25.35
CA GLY A 223 3.98 -15.19 26.64
C GLY A 223 5.25 -14.32 26.69
N GLU A 224 6.10 -14.35 25.66
CA GLU A 224 7.32 -13.54 25.62
C GLU A 224 7.16 -12.32 24.68
N PRO A 225 7.76 -11.15 25.01
CA PRO A 225 7.56 -9.92 24.24
C PRO A 225 8.02 -10.04 22.78
N PHE A 226 9.23 -10.60 22.56
CA PHE A 226 9.76 -10.90 21.23
C PHE A 226 10.86 -11.95 21.30
N VAL A 227 10.48 -13.22 21.23
CA VAL A 227 11.46 -14.32 21.09
C VAL A 227 11.03 -15.19 19.92
N ILE A 228 11.82 -15.13 18.85
CA ILE A 228 11.64 -15.98 17.68
C ILE A 228 12.02 -17.40 18.08
N VAL A 229 11.18 -18.38 17.75
CA VAL A 229 11.49 -19.80 18.00
C VAL A 229 12.83 -20.17 17.35
N GLU A 230 13.71 -20.87 18.09
CA GLU A 230 15.11 -21.12 17.69
C GLU A 230 15.26 -21.66 16.25
N GLY A 231 14.43 -22.63 15.88
CA GLY A 231 14.42 -23.18 14.52
C GLY A 231 14.06 -22.14 13.44
N ALA A 232 13.17 -21.20 13.75
CA ALA A 232 12.86 -20.08 12.85
C ALA A 232 13.97 -19.04 12.82
N ARG A 233 14.65 -18.81 13.96
CA ARG A 233 15.80 -17.89 14.06
C ARG A 233 16.97 -18.34 13.19
N LYS A 234 17.30 -19.64 13.16
CA LYS A 234 18.34 -20.18 12.27
C LYS A 234 18.00 -19.97 10.78
N ARG A 235 16.74 -20.19 10.40
CA ARG A 235 16.26 -19.93 9.03
C ARG A 235 16.27 -18.44 8.66
N LEU A 236 16.07 -17.55 9.64
CA LEU A 236 16.12 -16.11 9.42
C LEU A 236 17.51 -15.67 8.96
N ASN A 237 18.57 -16.15 9.61
CA ASN A 237 19.94 -15.80 9.23
C ASN A 237 20.23 -16.25 7.78
N GLY A 238 19.90 -17.50 7.44
CA GLY A 238 20.08 -18.00 6.07
C GLY A 238 19.25 -17.24 5.03
N PHE A 239 18.07 -16.75 5.42
CA PHE A 239 17.26 -15.88 4.56
C PHE A 239 17.92 -14.50 4.36
N ILE A 240 18.45 -13.90 5.42
CA ILE A 240 19.15 -12.62 5.33
C ILE A 240 20.39 -12.77 4.44
N ASP A 241 21.20 -13.82 4.64
CA ASP A 241 22.38 -14.12 3.81
C ASP A 241 22.02 -14.30 2.32
N LYS A 242 20.81 -14.77 2.01
CA LYS A 242 20.31 -14.93 0.65
C LYS A 242 19.98 -13.59 -0.03
N ILE A 243 19.48 -12.59 0.70
CA ILE A 243 19.02 -11.31 0.13
C ILE A 243 20.12 -10.23 0.10
N LEU A 244 21.12 -10.32 0.98
CA LEU A 244 22.21 -9.34 1.06
C LEU A 244 23.04 -9.21 -0.23
N PRO A 245 23.32 -10.26 -1.02
CA PRO A 245 24.05 -10.12 -2.28
C PRO A 245 23.37 -9.21 -3.31
N ASP A 246 22.04 -9.31 -3.46
CA ASP A 246 21.26 -8.44 -4.37
C ASP A 246 21.24 -6.99 -3.86
N ILE A 247 21.08 -6.78 -2.55
CA ILE A 247 21.18 -5.46 -1.92
C ILE A 247 22.57 -4.85 -2.17
N ALA A 248 23.64 -5.61 -1.96
CA ALA A 248 25.01 -5.15 -2.16
C ALA A 248 25.26 -4.77 -3.62
N ASP A 249 24.74 -5.56 -4.56
CA ASP A 249 24.89 -5.29 -5.99
C ASP A 249 24.16 -4.02 -6.41
N ARG A 250 22.92 -3.86 -5.96
CA ARG A 250 22.13 -2.65 -6.22
C ARG A 250 22.77 -1.40 -5.61
N THR A 251 23.30 -1.49 -4.39
CA THR A 251 24.05 -0.38 -3.75
C THR A 251 25.26 0.02 -4.59
N ARG A 252 26.08 -0.95 -5.05
CA ARG A 252 27.25 -0.66 -5.91
C ARG A 252 26.87 -0.02 -7.23
N ASN A 253 25.73 -0.40 -7.79
CA ASN A 253 25.24 0.08 -9.08
C ASN A 253 24.36 1.34 -8.98
N ASN A 254 24.23 1.96 -7.79
CA ASN A 254 23.32 3.08 -7.53
C ASN A 254 21.87 2.82 -7.98
N GLN A 255 21.44 1.56 -7.91
CA GLN A 255 20.10 1.12 -8.23
C GLN A 255 19.21 1.22 -7.00
N GLN A 256 17.90 1.28 -7.23
CA GLN A 256 16.94 1.17 -6.15
C GLN A 256 17.08 -0.19 -5.46
N LEU A 257 17.08 -0.16 -4.12
CA LEU A 257 17.11 -1.36 -3.31
C LEU A 257 15.79 -2.17 -3.42
N PRO A 258 15.80 -3.47 -3.07
CA PRO A 258 14.58 -4.26 -3.04
C PRO A 258 13.57 -3.71 -2.03
N ASP A 259 12.27 -3.91 -2.29
CA ASP A 259 11.22 -3.53 -1.33
C ASP A 259 11.11 -4.62 -0.27
N ILE A 260 11.66 -4.36 0.91
CA ILE A 260 11.62 -5.29 2.04
C ILE A 260 10.48 -4.89 2.96
N ARG A 261 9.53 -5.82 3.13
CA ARG A 261 8.36 -5.61 3.99
C ARG A 261 8.45 -6.47 5.23
N LEU A 262 8.29 -5.84 6.39
CA LEU A 262 8.27 -6.49 7.68
C LEU A 262 6.82 -6.66 8.12
N HIS A 263 6.43 -7.90 8.31
CA HIS A 263 5.08 -8.29 8.66
C HIS A 263 5.00 -8.73 10.12
N LEU A 264 3.98 -8.25 10.83
CA LEU A 264 3.62 -8.71 12.17
C LEU A 264 2.20 -9.26 12.14
N THR A 265 2.02 -10.51 12.51
CA THR A 265 0.70 -11.10 12.73
C THR A 265 0.45 -11.18 14.23
N LYS A 266 -0.55 -10.44 14.74
CA LYS A 266 -0.93 -10.44 16.15
C LYS A 266 -2.44 -10.34 16.34
N ARG A 267 -2.90 -10.68 17.55
CA ARG A 267 -4.28 -10.40 17.95
C ARG A 267 -4.42 -8.90 18.20
N THR A 268 -5.13 -8.22 17.32
CA THR A 268 -5.40 -6.77 17.41
C THR A 268 -6.81 -6.50 16.89
N HIS A 269 -7.45 -5.46 17.45
CA HIS A 269 -8.77 -5.01 17.03
C HIS A 269 -8.70 -4.15 15.76
N GLN A 270 -7.52 -3.59 15.46
CA GLN A 270 -7.24 -2.78 14.29
C GLN A 270 -6.09 -3.35 13.47
N VAL A 271 -6.22 -3.23 12.15
CA VAL A 271 -5.14 -3.53 11.21
C VAL A 271 -4.35 -2.24 11.06
N ASP A 272 -3.16 -2.20 11.65
CA ASP A 272 -2.26 -1.05 11.56
C ASP A 272 -1.29 -1.25 10.40
N TYR A 273 -1.18 -0.27 9.52
CA TYR A 273 -0.21 -0.29 8.43
C TYR A 273 0.70 0.94 8.52
N GLY A 274 1.98 0.80 8.13
CA GLY A 274 2.95 1.89 8.11
C GLY A 274 3.38 2.32 9.51
N VAL A 275 2.69 1.84 10.54
CA VAL A 275 3.04 1.99 11.94
C VAL A 275 4.10 0.95 12.29
N ARG A 276 5.26 1.45 12.71
CA ARG A 276 6.36 0.63 13.21
C ARG A 276 6.01 0.13 14.62
N HIS A 277 5.99 -1.18 14.81
CA HIS A 277 5.87 -1.79 16.13
C HIS A 277 7.24 -2.22 16.67
N PRO A 278 7.38 -2.46 17.99
CA PRO A 278 8.63 -2.96 18.56
C PRO A 278 9.16 -4.21 17.85
N GLU A 279 8.27 -5.13 17.45
CA GLU A 279 8.62 -6.35 16.73
C GLU A 279 9.20 -6.07 15.33
N HIS A 280 8.68 -5.06 14.64
CA HIS A 280 9.27 -4.59 13.39
C HIS A 280 10.66 -4.03 13.63
N GLY A 281 10.85 -3.27 14.71
CA GLY A 281 12.13 -2.70 15.06
C GLY A 281 13.20 -3.75 15.35
N VAL A 282 12.85 -4.85 16.02
CA VAL A 282 13.82 -5.93 16.24
C VAL A 282 14.19 -6.62 14.91
N LEU A 283 13.22 -6.88 14.03
CA LEU A 283 13.53 -7.44 12.70
C LEU A 283 14.41 -6.52 11.86
N GLU A 284 14.11 -5.22 11.86
CA GLU A 284 14.90 -4.18 11.18
C GLU A 284 16.35 -4.18 11.67
N GLU A 285 16.57 -4.12 12.99
CA GLU A 285 17.91 -4.15 13.58
C GLU A 285 18.67 -5.42 13.25
N LEU A 286 17.98 -6.55 13.14
CA LEU A 286 18.59 -7.82 12.72
C LEU A 286 19.07 -7.75 11.27
N VAL A 287 18.24 -7.27 10.33
CA VAL A 287 18.63 -7.11 8.93
C VAL A 287 19.78 -6.11 8.80
N LYS A 288 19.66 -4.93 9.43
CA LYS A 288 20.69 -3.88 9.40
C LYS A 288 22.03 -4.36 9.98
N ARG A 289 22.01 -5.10 11.09
CA ARG A 289 23.22 -5.64 11.72
C ARG A 289 23.92 -6.67 10.85
N GLU A 290 23.18 -7.60 10.25
CA GLU A 290 23.77 -8.60 9.36
C GLU A 290 24.30 -7.96 8.06
N ALA A 291 23.60 -6.96 7.52
CA ALA A 291 24.08 -6.17 6.38
C ALA A 291 25.41 -5.45 6.71
N LEU A 292 25.50 -4.83 7.89
CA LEU A 292 26.69 -4.12 8.33
C LEU A 292 27.91 -5.04 8.47
N LYS A 293 27.72 -6.32 8.87
CA LYS A 293 28.80 -7.31 8.89
C LYS A 293 29.40 -7.57 7.51
N GLN A 294 28.62 -7.36 6.46
CA GLN A 294 29.05 -7.46 5.06
C GLN A 294 29.44 -6.09 4.47
N SER A 295 29.64 -5.07 5.32
CA SER A 295 29.96 -3.70 4.92
C SER A 295 28.91 -3.03 4.03
N ILE A 296 27.64 -3.44 4.16
CA ILE A 296 26.50 -2.83 3.49
C ILE A 296 25.84 -1.87 4.49
N ASP A 297 25.90 -0.57 4.21
CA ASP A 297 25.22 0.43 5.02
C ASP A 297 23.74 0.55 4.63
N LEU A 298 22.87 0.14 5.55
CA LEU A 298 21.41 0.25 5.43
C LEU A 298 20.83 1.28 6.41
N SER A 299 21.62 2.22 6.93
CA SER A 299 21.18 3.25 7.88
C SER A 299 19.99 4.05 7.35
N GLU A 300 20.07 4.50 6.10
CA GLU A 300 19.03 5.27 5.40
C GLU A 300 17.95 4.39 4.74
N PHE A 301 18.10 3.07 4.75
CA PHE A 301 17.13 2.16 4.15
C PHE A 301 15.83 2.10 4.97
N ARG A 302 14.70 2.20 4.27
CA ARG A 302 13.37 2.21 4.87
C ARG A 302 12.62 0.92 4.57
N PHE A 303 12.08 0.31 5.62
CA PHE A 303 11.28 -0.91 5.53
C PHE A 303 9.80 -0.57 5.46
N THR A 304 9.04 -1.36 4.69
CA THR A 304 7.58 -1.26 4.68
C THR A 304 7.01 -2.08 5.85
N TYR A 305 6.23 -1.46 6.75
CA TYR A 305 5.66 -2.15 7.91
C TYR A 305 4.20 -2.57 7.68
N VAL A 306 3.87 -3.84 7.96
CA VAL A 306 2.53 -4.39 7.71
C VAL A 306 2.06 -5.24 8.89
N THR A 307 1.01 -4.81 9.59
CA THR A 307 0.43 -5.61 10.68
C THR A 307 -0.82 -6.34 10.21
N HIS A 308 -0.80 -7.66 10.29
CA HIS A 308 -1.94 -8.53 10.04
C HIS A 308 -2.71 -8.80 11.33
N ARG A 309 -4.04 -8.75 11.25
CA ARG A 309 -4.91 -9.21 12.32
C ARG A 309 -4.97 -10.74 12.33
N SER A 310 -4.72 -11.33 13.50
CA SER A 310 -4.98 -12.73 13.79
C SER A 310 -6.15 -12.88 14.75
N ASN A 311 -7.01 -13.86 14.50
CA ASN A 311 -8.03 -14.29 15.48
C ASN A 311 -7.45 -15.26 16.52
N SER A 312 -6.24 -15.79 16.28
CA SER A 312 -5.51 -16.65 17.20
C SER A 312 -4.61 -15.82 18.13
N SER A 313 -4.30 -16.36 19.31
CA SER A 313 -3.23 -15.86 20.19
C SER A 313 -1.83 -16.07 19.60
N ALA A 314 -1.70 -16.92 18.56
CA ALA A 314 -0.45 -17.14 17.85
C ALA A 314 0.05 -15.84 17.22
N ARG A 315 1.26 -15.43 17.62
CA ARG A 315 1.99 -14.30 17.04
C ARG A 315 3.05 -14.82 16.09
N SER A 316 3.18 -14.19 14.93
CA SER A 316 4.25 -14.51 13.99
C SER A 316 4.77 -13.24 13.33
N VAL A 317 6.01 -13.33 12.88
CA VAL A 317 6.69 -12.28 12.15
C VAL A 317 7.19 -12.81 10.83
N GLU A 318 7.31 -11.93 9.85
CA GLU A 318 7.67 -12.32 8.50
C GLU A 318 8.42 -11.20 7.81
N ILE A 319 9.32 -11.57 6.91
CA ILE A 319 10.05 -10.67 6.02
C ILE A 319 9.73 -11.12 4.61
N THR A 320 9.18 -10.22 3.80
CA THR A 320 9.01 -10.47 2.36
C THR A 320 9.88 -9.51 1.57
N VAL A 321 10.43 -10.00 0.46
CA VAL A 321 11.16 -9.17 -0.50
C VAL A 321 10.34 -9.12 -1.78
N HIS A 322 10.09 -7.90 -2.26
CA HIS A 322 9.32 -7.64 -3.47
C HIS A 322 10.23 -7.05 -4.54
N LYS A 323 9.97 -7.46 -5.79
CA LYS A 323 10.77 -7.02 -6.94
C LYS A 323 10.61 -5.52 -7.15
N THR A 324 11.73 -4.80 -7.15
CA THR A 324 11.81 -3.42 -7.62
C THR A 324 12.60 -3.36 -8.93
N PRO A 325 12.31 -2.40 -9.84
CA PRO A 325 13.10 -2.21 -11.04
C PRO A 325 14.57 -1.94 -10.69
N GLU A 326 15.50 -2.48 -11.48
CA GLU A 326 16.95 -2.25 -11.35
C GLU A 326 17.33 -0.87 -11.92
N ARG A 327 16.65 0.18 -11.46
CA ARG A 327 16.79 1.57 -11.88
C ARG A 327 17.13 2.43 -10.67
N GLY A 328 18.03 3.39 -10.85
CA GLY A 328 18.46 4.30 -9.80
C GLY A 328 17.70 5.63 -9.79
N LYS A 329 18.00 6.47 -8.80
CA LYS A 329 17.46 7.83 -8.67
C LYS A 329 17.58 8.66 -9.95
N SER A 330 18.70 8.58 -10.66
CA SER A 330 18.94 9.34 -11.91
C SER A 330 17.89 9.04 -12.98
N HIS A 331 17.52 7.77 -13.15
CA HIS A 331 16.49 7.37 -14.10
C HIS A 331 15.13 7.99 -13.76
N TYR A 332 14.71 7.89 -12.49
CA TYR A 332 13.42 8.44 -12.05
C TYR A 332 13.38 9.96 -12.03
N LEU A 333 14.53 10.62 -11.85
CA LEU A 333 14.63 12.06 -11.99
C LEU A 333 14.36 12.51 -13.43
N GLU A 334 14.62 11.70 -14.45
CA GLU A 334 14.35 12.02 -15.87
C GLU A 334 12.98 11.52 -16.34
N GLU A 335 12.42 10.56 -15.61
CA GLU A 335 11.16 9.92 -15.93
C GLU A 335 9.98 10.91 -15.91
N THR A 336 9.00 10.68 -16.78
CA THR A 336 7.79 11.51 -16.88
C THR A 336 6.52 10.73 -16.56
N SER A 337 6.62 9.41 -16.37
CA SER A 337 5.48 8.55 -16.08
C SER A 337 5.85 7.42 -15.12
N LEU A 338 5.04 7.21 -14.09
CA LEU A 338 5.20 6.16 -13.09
C LEU A 338 3.85 5.52 -12.75
N THR A 339 3.85 4.21 -12.52
CA THR A 339 2.69 3.50 -11.98
C THR A 339 3.14 2.69 -10.78
N GLU A 340 2.58 3.04 -9.63
CA GLU A 340 2.82 2.37 -8.36
C GLU A 340 1.58 1.62 -7.92
N PHE A 341 1.76 0.37 -7.52
CA PHE A 341 0.67 -0.42 -6.96
C PHE A 341 0.64 -0.25 -5.45
N LEU A 342 -0.57 -0.18 -4.92
CA LEU A 342 -0.74 -0.19 -3.48
C LEU A 342 -0.55 -1.62 -2.93
N VAL A 343 0.00 -1.73 -1.73
CA VAL A 343 0.15 -3.02 -1.03
C VAL A 343 -1.23 -3.65 -0.87
N ARG A 344 -1.38 -4.85 -1.42
CA ARG A 344 -2.65 -5.56 -1.54
C ARG A 344 -3.34 -5.72 -0.18
N ARG A 345 -4.63 -5.38 -0.09
CA ARG A 345 -5.52 -5.41 1.11
C ARG A 345 -5.34 -4.28 2.11
N PHE A 346 -4.27 -3.51 2.01
CA PHE A 346 -3.96 -2.45 2.97
C PHE A 346 -4.07 -1.06 2.32
N ASP A 347 -4.10 -0.98 0.99
CA ASP A 347 -4.26 0.24 0.18
C ASP A 347 -3.28 1.35 0.55
N ILE A 348 -1.99 1.10 0.42
CA ILE A 348 -0.91 2.05 0.73
C ILE A 348 0.29 1.91 -0.20
N LEU A 349 1.19 2.88 -0.16
CA LEU A 349 2.45 2.80 -0.88
C LEU A 349 3.51 2.10 -0.03
N SER A 350 4.18 1.09 -0.59
CA SER A 350 5.41 0.55 0.00
C SER A 350 6.52 1.61 -0.03
N GLU A 351 7.52 1.50 0.85
CA GLU A 351 8.60 2.49 0.92
C GLU A 351 9.35 2.64 -0.41
N ALA A 352 9.54 1.56 -1.18
CA ALA A 352 10.11 1.63 -2.52
C ALA A 352 9.22 2.42 -3.52
N ALA A 353 7.90 2.28 -3.42
CA ALA A 353 6.97 3.07 -4.23
C ALA A 353 6.99 4.56 -3.84
N ARG A 354 7.06 4.86 -2.53
CA ARG A 354 7.18 6.23 -2.01
C ARG A 354 8.45 6.89 -2.50
N GLU A 355 9.56 6.14 -2.51
CA GLU A 355 10.85 6.62 -3.02
C GLU A 355 10.81 6.95 -4.52
N ARG A 356 10.24 6.08 -5.36
CA ARG A 356 10.12 6.35 -6.81
C ARG A 356 9.24 7.55 -7.12
N ILE A 357 8.10 7.68 -6.42
CA ILE A 357 7.23 8.86 -6.53
C ILE A 357 7.98 10.13 -6.12
N THR A 358 8.76 10.06 -5.04
CA THR A 358 9.60 11.17 -4.57
C THR A 358 10.62 11.57 -5.63
N TRP A 359 11.37 10.62 -6.20
CA TRP A 359 12.37 10.92 -7.23
C TRP A 359 11.77 11.51 -8.51
N LEU A 360 10.64 10.98 -9.00
CA LEU A 360 9.95 11.56 -10.15
C LEU A 360 9.48 13.00 -9.84
N SER A 361 8.93 13.23 -8.65
CA SER A 361 8.46 14.55 -8.22
C SER A 361 9.61 15.55 -8.10
N MET A 362 10.78 15.13 -7.61
CA MET A 362 12.00 15.95 -7.62
C MET A 362 12.42 16.30 -9.06
N GLY A 363 12.37 15.31 -9.96
CA GLY A 363 12.66 15.49 -11.39
C GLY A 363 11.76 16.51 -12.07
N PHE A 364 10.47 16.50 -11.73
CA PHE A 364 9.50 17.48 -12.20
C PHE A 364 9.89 18.91 -11.82
N ILE A 365 10.29 19.16 -10.57
CA ILE A 365 10.72 20.49 -10.12
C ILE A 365 12.00 20.94 -10.81
N ARG A 366 13.02 20.06 -10.90
CA ARG A 366 14.27 20.38 -11.60
C ARG A 366 14.04 20.81 -13.05
N ARG A 367 13.12 20.13 -13.75
CA ARG A 367 12.79 20.47 -15.13
C ARG A 367 11.99 21.76 -15.23
N ARG A 368 11.13 22.05 -14.26
CA ARG A 368 10.32 23.27 -14.25
C ARG A 368 11.16 24.55 -14.28
N GLU A 369 12.36 24.54 -13.71
CA GLU A 369 13.30 25.67 -13.77
C GLU A 369 13.82 25.94 -15.19
N HIS A 370 13.73 24.95 -16.10
CA HIS A 370 14.33 24.98 -17.44
C HIS A 370 13.33 24.80 -18.59
N GLU A 371 12.07 24.45 -18.32
CA GLU A 371 11.03 24.18 -19.32
C GLU A 371 9.88 25.19 -19.23
N ASP A 372 9.20 25.45 -20.36
CA ASP A 372 8.00 26.29 -20.40
C ASP A 372 6.98 25.82 -19.35
N GLY A 373 6.54 26.73 -18.48
CA GLY A 373 5.68 26.48 -17.30
C GLY A 373 4.28 25.91 -17.58
N ASN A 374 4.06 25.37 -18.78
CA ASN A 374 2.85 24.70 -19.24
C ASN A 374 2.79 23.22 -18.87
N LYS A 375 3.74 22.67 -18.10
CA LYS A 375 3.66 21.28 -17.63
C LYS A 375 3.11 21.20 -16.20
N ILE A 376 2.27 20.20 -15.96
CA ILE A 376 1.70 19.87 -14.66
C ILE A 376 2.02 18.42 -14.29
N LEU A 377 2.06 18.13 -13.00
CA LEU A 377 2.13 16.78 -12.47
C LEU A 377 0.71 16.24 -12.26
N SER A 378 0.27 15.34 -13.12
CA SER A 378 -1.02 14.65 -13.04
C SER A 378 -0.88 13.37 -12.22
N ILE A 379 -1.57 13.29 -11.09
CA ILE A 379 -1.61 12.12 -10.22
C ILE A 379 -3.01 11.51 -10.28
N ALA A 380 -3.12 10.31 -10.85
CA ALA A 380 -4.35 9.55 -10.93
C ALA A 380 -4.30 8.38 -9.94
N MET A 381 -5.28 8.27 -9.05
CA MET A 381 -5.35 7.16 -8.09
C MET A 381 -6.60 6.33 -8.29
N THR A 382 -6.48 5.00 -8.22
CA THR A 382 -7.63 4.10 -8.27
C THR A 382 -8.08 3.69 -6.86
N ARG A 383 -9.36 3.91 -6.57
CA ARG A 383 -9.98 3.63 -5.29
C ARG A 383 -10.41 2.17 -5.20
N SER A 384 -10.06 1.51 -4.10
CA SER A 384 -10.72 0.29 -3.62
C SER A 384 -12.04 0.65 -2.90
N PRO A 385 -13.15 -0.07 -3.12
CA PRO A 385 -14.45 0.25 -2.52
C PRO A 385 -14.46 0.24 -0.98
N ASN A 386 -13.48 -0.40 -0.33
CA ASN A 386 -13.50 -0.68 1.10
C ASN A 386 -12.72 0.31 1.98
N ASN A 387 -11.95 1.24 1.40
CA ASN A 387 -10.95 2.00 2.16
C ASN A 387 -11.02 3.53 2.04
N ASP A 388 -10.29 4.16 2.98
CA ASP A 388 -10.17 5.58 3.25
C ASP A 388 -9.22 6.25 2.24
N ALA A 389 -9.74 6.51 1.04
CA ALA A 389 -9.00 7.15 -0.06
C ALA A 389 -8.35 8.49 0.34
N ASP A 390 -8.87 9.15 1.38
CA ASP A 390 -8.40 10.43 1.87
C ASP A 390 -7.07 10.30 2.63
N LEU A 391 -6.77 9.13 3.21
CA LEU A 391 -5.47 8.87 3.84
C LEU A 391 -4.36 8.74 2.80
N ILE A 392 -4.58 7.96 1.74
CA ILE A 392 -3.60 7.75 0.67
C ILE A 392 -3.36 9.04 -0.10
N LEU A 393 -4.44 9.79 -0.37
CA LEU A 393 -4.36 11.10 -0.98
C LEU A 393 -3.46 12.05 -0.18
N ARG A 394 -3.62 12.08 1.16
CA ARG A 394 -2.77 12.87 2.06
C ARG A 394 -1.31 12.40 1.99
N VAL A 395 -1.06 11.10 2.08
CA VAL A 395 0.30 10.53 1.99
C VAL A 395 0.98 10.91 0.67
N VAL A 396 0.28 10.82 -0.46
CA VAL A 396 0.82 11.18 -1.77
C VAL A 396 1.09 12.68 -1.87
N ARG A 397 0.17 13.52 -1.36
CA ARG A 397 0.39 14.98 -1.29
C ARG A 397 1.61 15.34 -0.47
N ASP A 398 1.74 14.78 0.73
CA ASP A 398 2.86 15.05 1.63
C ASP A 398 4.20 14.60 1.03
N LEU A 399 4.23 13.46 0.34
CA LEU A 399 5.42 12.99 -0.39
C LEU A 399 5.83 13.97 -1.49
N VAL A 400 4.86 14.47 -2.27
CA VAL A 400 5.12 15.44 -3.34
C VAL A 400 5.61 16.77 -2.78
N VAL A 401 4.98 17.29 -1.71
CA VAL A 401 5.42 18.52 -1.03
C VAL A 401 6.83 18.37 -0.48
N ALA A 402 7.14 17.27 0.20
CA ALA A 402 8.48 17.01 0.72
C ALA A 402 9.52 16.89 -0.41
N ALA A 403 9.17 16.23 -1.52
CA ALA A 403 10.02 16.14 -2.70
C ALA A 403 10.31 17.51 -3.31
N PHE A 404 9.30 18.37 -3.40
CA PHE A 404 9.43 19.72 -3.93
C PHE A 404 10.25 20.61 -3.01
N ALA A 405 9.94 20.62 -1.71
CA ALA A 405 10.66 21.41 -0.71
C ALA A 405 12.15 21.03 -0.67
N GLY A 406 12.47 19.74 -0.82
CA GLY A 406 13.86 19.29 -0.89
C GLY A 406 14.62 19.75 -2.14
N GLN A 407 13.97 20.35 -3.13
CA GLN A 407 14.62 20.93 -4.33
C GLN A 407 14.62 22.46 -4.34
N LEU A 408 13.82 23.12 -3.51
CA LEU A 408 13.73 24.57 -3.46
C LEU A 408 14.74 25.16 -2.47
N PRO A 409 15.33 26.33 -2.77
CA PRO A 409 16.30 26.96 -1.88
C PRO A 409 15.61 27.70 -0.72
N GLY A 410 16.29 27.74 0.43
CA GLY A 410 15.94 28.63 1.54
C GLY A 410 14.87 28.10 2.52
N PRO A 411 14.61 28.84 3.60
CA PRO A 411 13.74 28.40 4.70
C PRO A 411 12.24 28.42 4.34
N GLU A 412 11.86 29.05 3.23
CA GLU A 412 10.47 29.11 2.76
C GLU A 412 10.09 27.97 1.80
N ALA A 413 11.02 27.05 1.53
CA ALA A 413 10.87 25.96 0.56
C ALA A 413 9.59 25.14 0.74
N GLU A 414 9.15 24.88 1.98
CA GLU A 414 7.91 24.13 2.23
C GLU A 414 6.65 24.94 1.84
N ARG A 415 6.65 26.25 2.11
CA ARG A 415 5.53 27.13 1.74
C ARG A 415 5.43 27.25 0.22
N GLU A 416 6.57 27.43 -0.45
CA GLU A 416 6.65 27.50 -1.90
C GLU A 416 6.26 26.17 -2.55
N ALA A 417 6.71 25.03 -2.01
CA ALA A 417 6.32 23.71 -2.45
C ALA A 417 4.79 23.49 -2.41
N ARG A 418 4.11 23.97 -1.35
CA ARG A 418 2.65 23.92 -1.25
C ARG A 418 1.98 24.80 -2.32
N ALA A 419 2.47 26.03 -2.53
CA ALA A 419 1.96 26.90 -3.58
C ALA A 419 2.14 26.30 -5.00
N ILE A 420 3.25 25.57 -5.21
CA ILE A 420 3.50 24.83 -6.46
C ILE A 420 2.55 23.64 -6.59
N LEU A 421 2.31 22.88 -5.52
CA LEU A 421 1.34 21.78 -5.50
C LEU A 421 -0.03 22.28 -5.97
N ASP A 422 -0.53 23.38 -5.41
CA ASP A 422 -1.86 23.92 -5.72
C ASP A 422 -1.98 24.42 -7.16
N LYS A 423 -0.92 25.00 -7.72
CA LYS A 423 -0.92 25.55 -9.08
C LYS A 423 -0.63 24.53 -10.17
N SER A 424 0.19 23.52 -9.89
CA SER A 424 0.86 22.72 -10.92
C SER A 424 0.73 21.21 -10.72
N VAL A 425 0.00 20.75 -9.69
CA VAL A 425 -0.29 19.33 -9.48
C VAL A 425 -1.79 19.11 -9.54
N ARG A 426 -2.23 18.18 -10.39
CA ARG A 426 -3.63 17.77 -10.49
C ARG A 426 -3.78 16.36 -9.95
N ILE A 427 -4.57 16.19 -8.90
CA ILE A 427 -4.84 14.87 -8.33
C ILE A 427 -6.28 14.46 -8.65
N THR A 428 -6.46 13.29 -9.25
CA THR A 428 -7.76 12.75 -9.63
C THR A 428 -7.98 11.37 -9.04
N LEU A 429 -9.11 11.19 -8.37
CA LEU A 429 -9.55 9.91 -7.83
C LEU A 429 -10.48 9.21 -8.83
N TYR A 430 -10.14 7.99 -9.21
CA TYR A 430 -10.94 7.15 -10.09
C TYR A 430 -11.52 5.96 -9.33
N ARG A 431 -12.71 5.51 -9.73
CA ARG A 431 -13.23 4.21 -9.30
C ARG A 431 -12.49 3.11 -10.07
N ALA A 432 -11.94 2.13 -9.36
CA ALA A 432 -11.33 0.97 -10.00
C ALA A 432 -12.42 0.19 -10.79
N LEU A 433 -12.17 -0.05 -12.09
CA LEU A 433 -13.06 -0.83 -12.98
C LEU A 433 -13.14 -2.31 -12.59
N ARG A 434 -12.10 -2.83 -11.92
CA ARG A 434 -12.07 -4.18 -11.34
C ARG A 434 -11.60 -4.10 -9.88
N PRO A 435 -12.27 -4.76 -8.93
CA PRO A 435 -11.77 -4.89 -7.58
C PRO A 435 -10.50 -5.76 -7.62
N GLY A 436 -9.34 -5.20 -7.27
CA GLY A 436 -8.14 -6.04 -7.08
C GLY A 436 -6.78 -5.36 -7.14
N LEU A 437 -6.62 -4.21 -7.79
CA LEU A 437 -5.32 -3.54 -7.95
C LEU A 437 -5.47 -2.02 -7.81
N PRO A 438 -5.48 -1.49 -6.58
CA PRO A 438 -5.38 -0.06 -6.38
C PRO A 438 -3.96 0.40 -6.75
N ALA A 439 -3.87 1.56 -7.40
CA ALA A 439 -2.61 2.09 -7.92
C ALA A 439 -2.60 3.62 -7.92
N VAL A 440 -1.39 4.18 -7.85
CA VAL A 440 -1.08 5.59 -8.04
C VAL A 440 -0.32 5.74 -9.35
N LEU A 441 -0.87 6.49 -10.28
CA LEU A 441 -0.27 6.80 -11.57
C LEU A 441 0.17 8.26 -11.52
N VAL A 442 1.44 8.51 -11.79
CA VAL A 442 2.03 9.86 -11.80
C VAL A 442 2.53 10.14 -13.20
N ASP A 443 2.05 11.21 -13.81
CA ASP A 443 2.40 11.62 -15.18
C ASP A 443 2.73 13.12 -15.23
N VAL A 444 3.74 13.52 -15.99
CA VAL A 444 3.99 14.92 -16.33
C VAL A 444 3.32 15.22 -17.69
N VAL A 445 2.35 16.14 -17.72
CA VAL A 445 1.52 16.43 -18.90
C VAL A 445 1.40 17.93 -19.17
N GLY A 446 1.02 18.34 -20.39
CA GLY A 446 0.75 19.74 -20.72
C GLY A 446 -0.53 20.30 -20.08
N THR A 447 -0.60 21.61 -19.84
CA THR A 447 -1.75 22.33 -19.31
C THR A 447 -2.94 22.20 -20.26
N GLY A 448 -4.01 21.53 -19.81
CA GLY A 448 -5.23 21.31 -20.62
C GLY A 448 -5.27 19.96 -21.34
N GLU A 449 -4.19 19.18 -21.33
CA GLU A 449 -4.20 17.81 -21.84
C GLU A 449 -4.59 16.81 -20.73
N VAL A 450 -5.63 16.01 -20.99
CA VAL A 450 -5.81 14.76 -20.25
C VAL A 450 -4.85 13.75 -20.86
N SER A 451 -3.89 13.25 -20.05
CA SER A 451 -2.86 12.23 -20.37
C SER A 451 -3.18 11.43 -21.64
N SER A 452 -2.67 11.92 -22.78
CA SER A 452 -2.71 11.22 -24.05
C SER A 452 -1.27 10.97 -24.47
N VAL A 453 -0.62 10.02 -23.78
CA VAL A 453 0.77 9.66 -24.04
C VAL A 453 1.01 9.38 -25.53
N ARG A 454 2.05 10.05 -26.05
CA ARG A 454 2.90 9.78 -27.23
C ARG A 454 2.51 8.54 -28.03
N ARG A 455 2.15 8.79 -29.28
CA ARG A 455 1.72 7.81 -30.28
C ARG A 455 2.90 7.04 -30.91
N GLU A 456 4.12 7.56 -30.81
CA GLU A 456 5.30 7.04 -31.53
C GLU A 456 6.07 5.98 -30.73
N GLU A 457 6.33 6.21 -29.43
CA GLU A 457 6.93 5.18 -28.57
C GLU A 457 6.02 3.96 -28.40
N ARG A 458 4.70 4.16 -28.49
CA ARG A 458 3.70 3.09 -28.48
C ARG A 458 3.67 2.31 -29.79
N ALA A 459 4.11 2.87 -30.92
CA ALA A 459 4.22 2.09 -32.16
C ALA A 459 5.44 1.16 -32.09
N GLU A 460 6.58 1.66 -31.65
CA GLU A 460 7.81 0.87 -31.55
C GLU A 460 7.80 -0.10 -30.35
N GLN A 461 7.31 0.30 -29.19
CA GLN A 461 7.11 -0.63 -28.07
C GLN A 461 5.89 -1.53 -28.26
N ALA A 462 4.81 -1.16 -28.96
CA ALA A 462 3.76 -2.14 -29.27
C ALA A 462 4.17 -3.06 -30.42
N LEU A 463 5.06 -2.68 -31.34
CA LEU A 463 5.68 -3.60 -32.29
C LEU A 463 6.68 -4.50 -31.58
N SER A 464 7.54 -3.96 -30.72
CA SER A 464 8.53 -4.72 -29.95
C SER A 464 7.89 -5.61 -28.88
N THR A 465 6.83 -5.13 -28.20
CA THR A 465 6.04 -5.91 -27.22
C THR A 465 5.01 -6.80 -27.89
N ARG A 466 4.46 -6.48 -29.08
CA ARG A 466 3.68 -7.47 -29.85
C ARG A 466 4.59 -8.53 -30.44
N MET A 467 5.82 -8.21 -30.85
CA MET A 467 6.78 -9.23 -31.28
C MET A 467 7.26 -10.06 -30.07
N ALA A 468 7.61 -9.45 -28.95
CA ALA A 468 8.04 -10.16 -27.74
C ALA A 468 6.90 -10.93 -27.05
N SER A 469 5.67 -10.40 -27.03
CA SER A 469 4.50 -11.07 -26.45
C SER A 469 3.90 -12.12 -27.40
N ARG A 470 4.04 -11.96 -28.72
CA ARG A 470 3.69 -13.04 -29.67
C ARG A 470 4.71 -14.17 -29.63
N VAL A 471 5.98 -13.87 -29.35
CA VAL A 471 7.02 -14.89 -29.19
C VAL A 471 6.97 -15.58 -27.82
N ALA A 472 6.56 -14.91 -26.73
CA ALA A 472 6.53 -15.49 -25.38
C ALA A 472 5.19 -16.13 -24.95
N ARG A 473 4.13 -16.10 -25.78
CA ARG A 473 2.81 -16.67 -25.43
C ARG A 473 2.30 -17.78 -26.35
N GLU A 474 3.04 -18.19 -27.37
CA GLU A 474 2.71 -19.41 -28.07
C GLU A 474 3.22 -20.60 -27.25
N VAL A 475 2.28 -21.28 -26.57
CA VAL A 475 2.49 -22.68 -26.17
C VAL A 475 2.72 -23.43 -27.48
N GLU A 476 3.96 -23.81 -27.74
CA GLU A 476 4.36 -24.48 -28.98
C GLU A 476 3.78 -25.90 -28.99
N ALA A 477 3.66 -26.50 -27.80
CA ALA A 477 2.93 -27.74 -27.59
C ALA A 477 2.51 -27.90 -26.12
N SER A 478 1.39 -28.59 -25.89
CA SER A 478 0.92 -28.95 -24.56
C SER A 478 0.41 -30.38 -24.54
N TRP A 479 0.63 -31.08 -23.44
CA TRP A 479 0.03 -32.37 -23.16
C TRP A 479 -0.57 -32.37 -21.77
N ARG A 480 -1.70 -33.06 -21.59
CA ARG A 480 -2.38 -33.21 -20.30
C ARG A 480 -2.89 -34.64 -20.17
N ALA A 481 -2.76 -35.20 -18.97
CA ALA A 481 -3.37 -36.46 -18.60
C ALA A 481 -4.09 -36.36 -17.25
N GLU A 482 -5.16 -37.15 -17.11
CA GLU A 482 -5.82 -37.35 -15.82
C GLU A 482 -5.09 -38.42 -15.02
N LEU A 483 -4.91 -38.18 -13.71
CA LEU A 483 -4.21 -39.11 -12.83
C LEU A 483 -5.15 -40.20 -12.34
N ARG A 484 -4.76 -41.45 -12.55
CA ARG A 484 -5.50 -42.61 -12.06
C ARG A 484 -5.27 -42.83 -10.57
N VAL A 485 -6.21 -43.53 -9.94
CA VAL A 485 -6.21 -43.80 -8.49
C VAL A 485 -5.57 -45.17 -8.19
N ASP A 486 -5.35 -46.01 -9.19
CA ASP A 486 -4.99 -47.42 -9.11
C ASP A 486 -3.57 -47.72 -9.61
N GLY A 487 -2.57 -47.21 -8.89
CA GLY A 487 -1.25 -47.82 -8.56
C GLY A 487 -0.31 -48.49 -9.59
N LEU A 488 -0.68 -48.72 -10.86
CA LEU A 488 0.18 -49.42 -11.84
C LEU A 488 0.62 -48.55 -13.01
N SER A 489 -0.15 -47.52 -13.35
CA SER A 489 0.17 -46.53 -14.39
C SER A 489 -0.49 -45.21 -14.05
N TRP A 490 0.28 -44.11 -14.03
CA TRP A 490 -0.21 -42.81 -13.59
C TRP A 490 -1.35 -42.24 -14.46
N TRP A 491 -1.36 -42.56 -15.75
CA TRP A 491 -2.35 -42.12 -16.74
C TRP A 491 -2.72 -43.24 -17.72
N SER A 492 -3.63 -42.98 -18.65
CA SER A 492 -4.11 -44.00 -19.59
C SER A 492 -3.06 -44.35 -20.68
N PRO A 493 -3.13 -45.53 -21.32
CA PRO A 493 -2.27 -45.86 -22.46
C PRO A 493 -2.39 -44.90 -23.65
N VAL A 494 -3.54 -44.23 -23.78
CA VAL A 494 -3.77 -43.20 -24.82
C VAL A 494 -2.99 -41.93 -24.48
N ASP A 495 -3.05 -41.50 -23.22
CA ASP A 495 -2.26 -40.36 -22.75
C ASP A 495 -0.77 -40.66 -22.84
N GLU A 496 -0.37 -41.91 -22.58
CA GLU A 496 1.00 -42.39 -22.71
C GLU A 496 1.50 -42.30 -24.16
N ALA A 497 0.73 -42.76 -25.15
CA ALA A 497 1.11 -42.63 -26.56
C ALA A 497 1.22 -41.16 -26.98
N SER A 498 0.27 -40.32 -26.56
CA SER A 498 0.27 -38.88 -26.80
C SER A 498 1.47 -38.17 -26.14
N LEU A 499 1.91 -38.64 -24.97
CA LEU A 499 3.10 -38.14 -24.31
C LEU A 499 4.36 -38.48 -25.10
N VAL A 500 4.47 -39.71 -25.62
CA VAL A 500 5.60 -40.12 -26.46
C VAL A 500 5.70 -39.22 -27.70
N ASP A 501 4.59 -38.96 -28.39
CA ASP A 501 4.57 -38.06 -29.55
C ASP A 501 5.00 -36.63 -29.20
N LEU A 502 4.57 -36.11 -28.04
CA LEU A 502 5.00 -34.80 -27.56
C LEU A 502 6.51 -34.79 -27.27
N VAL A 503 7.00 -35.81 -26.58
CA VAL A 503 8.40 -35.95 -26.17
C VAL A 503 9.31 -36.01 -27.40
N ASP A 504 8.95 -36.77 -28.42
CA ASP A 504 9.69 -36.82 -29.69
C ASP A 504 9.69 -35.47 -30.41
N ARG A 505 8.57 -34.73 -30.39
CA ARG A 505 8.51 -33.39 -30.97
C ARG A 505 9.39 -32.39 -30.23
N ILE A 506 9.43 -32.45 -28.89
CA ILE A 506 10.33 -31.62 -28.07
C ILE A 506 11.78 -31.93 -28.42
N ALA A 507 12.14 -33.21 -28.52
CA ALA A 507 13.50 -33.63 -28.82
C ALA A 507 13.95 -33.17 -30.22
N GLY A 508 13.11 -33.35 -31.25
CA GLY A 508 13.40 -32.85 -32.59
C GLY A 508 13.59 -31.32 -32.64
N ASN A 509 12.77 -30.57 -31.90
CA ASN A 509 12.90 -29.12 -31.81
C ASN A 509 14.19 -28.70 -31.07
N ALA A 510 14.57 -29.40 -30.00
CA ALA A 510 15.77 -29.12 -29.25
C ALA A 510 17.05 -29.27 -30.10
N VAL A 511 17.13 -30.32 -30.93
CA VAL A 511 18.26 -30.52 -31.87
C VAL A 511 18.40 -29.35 -32.85
N VAL A 512 17.28 -28.84 -33.37
CA VAL A 512 17.28 -27.69 -34.28
C VAL A 512 17.78 -26.43 -33.57
N LEU A 513 17.30 -26.16 -32.36
CA LEU A 513 17.69 -24.99 -31.58
C LEU A 513 19.17 -25.05 -31.18
N GLU A 514 19.68 -26.21 -30.77
CA GLU A 514 21.09 -26.41 -30.44
C GLU A 514 21.99 -26.20 -31.66
N ARG A 515 21.64 -26.78 -32.81
CA ARG A 515 22.38 -26.59 -34.06
C ARG A 515 22.43 -25.13 -34.49
N GLU A 516 21.37 -24.37 -34.24
CA GLU A 516 21.30 -22.94 -34.56
C GLU A 516 21.84 -22.02 -33.45
N MET A 517 22.42 -22.58 -32.37
CA MET A 517 22.89 -21.85 -31.19
C MET A 517 21.83 -20.90 -30.60
N ARG A 518 20.57 -21.36 -30.55
CA ARG A 518 19.44 -20.61 -29.99
C ARG A 518 19.13 -21.07 -28.57
N GLU A 519 18.46 -20.18 -27.82
CA GLU A 519 17.97 -20.50 -26.48
C GLU A 519 17.13 -21.80 -26.47
N PRO A 520 17.33 -22.68 -25.46
CA PRO A 520 16.58 -23.93 -25.35
C PRO A 520 15.08 -23.69 -25.06
N LEU A 521 14.26 -24.71 -25.29
CA LEU A 521 12.82 -24.69 -25.00
C LEU A 521 12.56 -24.49 -23.49
N ASP A 522 11.54 -23.70 -23.17
CA ASP A 522 11.03 -23.53 -21.80
C ASP A 522 9.94 -24.59 -21.54
N ILE A 523 10.18 -25.52 -20.61
CA ILE A 523 9.31 -26.67 -20.35
C ILE A 523 8.84 -26.63 -18.90
N MET A 524 7.52 -26.59 -18.71
CA MET A 524 6.89 -26.51 -17.40
C MET A 524 6.00 -27.74 -17.17
N PHE A 525 6.16 -28.37 -16.00
CA PHE A 525 5.26 -29.40 -15.48
C PHE A 525 4.29 -28.79 -14.48
N ARG A 526 3.02 -29.11 -14.64
CA ARG A 526 1.97 -28.70 -13.71
C ARG A 526 1.28 -29.93 -13.14
N LEU A 527 1.28 -30.05 -11.81
CA LEU A 527 0.62 -31.13 -11.09
C LEU A 527 -0.61 -30.57 -10.33
N THR A 528 -1.79 -31.05 -10.72
CA THR A 528 -3.04 -30.76 -10.03
C THR A 528 -3.48 -31.98 -9.24
N ASP A 529 -3.37 -31.93 -7.91
CA ASP A 529 -3.87 -33.00 -7.02
C ASP A 529 -4.06 -32.43 -5.59
N THR A 530 -4.67 -33.20 -4.70
CA THR A 530 -4.76 -32.92 -3.27
C THR A 530 -3.37 -32.86 -2.63
N ALA A 531 -3.22 -32.04 -1.58
CA ALA A 531 -1.94 -31.86 -0.89
C ALA A 531 -1.35 -33.18 -0.38
N SER A 532 -2.19 -34.09 0.12
CA SER A 532 -1.77 -35.41 0.63
C SER A 532 -1.21 -36.29 -0.50
N ARG A 533 -1.89 -36.39 -1.63
CA ARG A 533 -1.44 -37.19 -2.78
C ARG A 533 -0.19 -36.60 -3.44
N ARG A 534 -0.05 -35.27 -3.50
CA ARG A 534 1.19 -34.64 -3.98
C ARG A 534 2.38 -34.95 -3.08
N ALA A 535 2.18 -34.91 -1.76
CA ALA A 535 3.24 -35.24 -0.81
C ALA A 535 3.69 -36.71 -0.92
N GLU A 536 2.74 -37.61 -1.22
CA GLU A 536 2.99 -39.05 -1.30
C GLU A 536 3.55 -39.50 -2.66
N TYR A 537 3.06 -38.94 -3.77
CA TYR A 537 3.33 -39.43 -5.12
C TYR A 537 3.91 -38.39 -6.09
N GLY A 538 3.85 -37.10 -5.75
CA GLY A 538 4.14 -35.99 -6.67
C GLY A 538 5.58 -35.98 -7.18
N SER A 539 6.57 -36.21 -6.31
CA SER A 539 7.98 -36.26 -6.75
C SER A 539 8.22 -37.41 -7.73
N GLY A 540 7.80 -38.63 -7.37
CA GLY A 540 8.01 -39.81 -8.22
C GLY A 540 7.34 -39.69 -9.59
N LEU A 541 6.18 -39.02 -9.66
CA LEU A 541 5.49 -38.75 -10.91
C LEU A 541 6.24 -37.74 -11.79
N LEU A 542 6.67 -36.61 -11.21
CA LEU A 542 7.41 -35.58 -11.95
C LEU A 542 8.80 -36.05 -12.36
N ASP A 543 9.48 -36.82 -11.51
CA ASP A 543 10.79 -37.40 -11.81
C ASP A 543 10.70 -38.44 -12.93
N SER A 544 9.59 -39.20 -13.01
CA SER A 544 9.31 -40.11 -14.14
C SER A 544 9.14 -39.35 -15.46
N LEU A 545 8.38 -38.24 -15.46
CA LEU A 545 8.20 -37.38 -16.64
C LEU A 545 9.51 -36.74 -17.11
N GLU A 546 10.28 -36.20 -16.16
CA GLU A 546 11.60 -35.62 -16.42
C GLU A 546 12.57 -36.67 -16.99
N GLY A 547 12.58 -37.88 -16.41
CA GLY A 547 13.41 -38.99 -16.88
C GLY A 547 13.11 -39.39 -18.32
N ARG A 548 11.82 -39.43 -18.70
CA ARG A 548 11.38 -39.74 -20.07
C ARG A 548 11.82 -38.67 -21.07
N LEU A 549 11.64 -37.39 -20.73
CA LEU A 549 12.05 -36.26 -21.57
C LEU A 549 13.57 -36.24 -21.77
N ARG A 550 14.34 -36.41 -20.70
CA ARG A 550 15.81 -36.50 -20.79
C ARG A 550 16.26 -37.73 -21.58
N GLY A 551 15.59 -38.87 -21.40
CA GLY A 551 15.87 -40.10 -22.14
C GLY A 551 15.69 -39.91 -23.65
N ALA A 552 14.59 -39.29 -24.06
CA ALA A 552 14.34 -39.00 -25.47
C ALA A 552 15.34 -37.98 -26.04
N LEU A 553 15.62 -36.89 -25.33
CA LEU A 553 16.63 -35.91 -25.76
C LEU A 553 18.01 -36.55 -25.99
N ARG A 554 18.44 -37.44 -25.08
CA ARG A 554 19.67 -38.22 -25.26
C ARG A 554 19.62 -39.15 -26.47
N ALA A 555 18.50 -39.81 -26.72
CA ALA A 555 18.32 -40.68 -27.89
C ALA A 555 18.43 -39.89 -29.21
N TRP A 556 18.07 -38.61 -29.19
CA TRP A 556 18.23 -37.67 -30.30
C TRP A 556 19.61 -36.98 -30.35
N GLY A 557 20.56 -37.38 -29.50
CA GLY A 557 21.94 -36.88 -29.50
C GLY A 557 22.13 -35.51 -28.85
N VAL A 558 21.13 -34.99 -28.12
CA VAL A 558 21.23 -33.72 -27.38
C VAL A 558 21.99 -33.97 -26.07
N ASP A 559 23.00 -33.14 -25.77
CA ASP A 559 23.69 -33.16 -24.49
C ASP A 559 22.84 -32.46 -23.42
N VAL A 560 21.94 -33.23 -22.82
CA VAL A 560 21.02 -32.77 -21.76
C VAL A 560 21.71 -32.28 -20.49
N ASP A 561 23.00 -32.59 -20.31
CA ASP A 561 23.79 -32.18 -19.14
C ASP A 561 24.61 -30.91 -19.44
N ALA A 562 24.94 -30.63 -20.71
CA ALA A 562 25.51 -29.35 -21.17
C ALA A 562 24.45 -28.26 -21.39
N VAL A 563 23.28 -28.62 -21.92
CA VAL A 563 22.14 -27.71 -22.08
C VAL A 563 21.34 -27.75 -20.78
N ARG A 564 21.46 -26.71 -19.94
CA ARG A 564 20.69 -26.58 -18.68
C ARG A 564 19.18 -26.41 -18.97
N PHE A 565 18.51 -27.47 -19.42
CA PHE A 565 17.05 -27.53 -19.49
C PHE A 565 16.51 -27.44 -18.06
N ALA A 566 15.99 -26.27 -17.71
CA ALA A 566 15.25 -26.08 -16.48
C ALA A 566 13.82 -26.59 -16.71
N PHE A 567 13.40 -27.55 -15.90
CA PHE A 567 12.01 -27.98 -15.85
C PHE A 567 11.32 -27.24 -14.70
N ASP A 568 10.44 -26.30 -15.04
CA ASP A 568 9.66 -25.60 -14.03
C ASP A 568 8.59 -26.54 -13.46
N ARG A 569 8.51 -26.66 -12.14
CA ARG A 569 7.50 -27.49 -11.46
C ARG A 569 6.48 -26.61 -10.75
N VAL A 570 5.21 -26.76 -11.08
CA VAL A 570 4.11 -25.98 -10.49
C VAL A 570 3.04 -26.89 -9.91
N ASP A 571 2.85 -26.82 -8.60
CA ASP A 571 1.81 -27.55 -7.88
C ASP A 571 0.54 -26.71 -7.71
N ARG A 572 -0.64 -27.32 -7.90
CA ARG A 572 -1.93 -26.66 -7.71
C ARG A 572 -2.97 -27.60 -7.08
N ASN A 573 -3.77 -27.08 -6.15
CA ASN A 573 -4.92 -27.82 -5.63
C ASN A 573 -6.06 -27.81 -6.67
N PRO A 574 -6.75 -28.95 -6.89
CA PRO A 574 -7.89 -28.99 -7.81
C PRO A 574 -8.97 -28.01 -7.35
N ALA A 575 -9.57 -27.31 -8.31
CA ALA A 575 -10.81 -26.57 -8.06
C ALA A 575 -11.98 -27.54 -7.79
N GLU A 576 -13.08 -27.04 -7.23
CA GLU A 576 -14.28 -27.85 -7.01
C GLU A 576 -14.76 -28.46 -8.33
N GLY A 577 -14.76 -29.80 -8.41
CA GLY A 577 -15.10 -30.55 -9.63
C GLY A 577 -13.96 -30.78 -10.63
N GLU A 578 -12.73 -30.32 -10.36
CA GLU A 578 -11.56 -30.56 -11.22
C GLU A 578 -10.89 -31.90 -10.89
N SER A 579 -10.74 -32.78 -11.90
CA SER A 579 -10.04 -34.05 -11.77
C SER A 579 -8.54 -33.86 -11.51
N PRO A 580 -7.90 -34.69 -10.66
CA PRO A 580 -6.45 -34.73 -10.55
C PRO A 580 -5.80 -34.98 -11.91
N GLY A 581 -4.71 -34.29 -12.22
CA GLY A 581 -4.10 -34.32 -13.54
C GLY A 581 -2.67 -33.80 -13.54
N VAL A 582 -1.93 -34.17 -14.58
CA VAL A 582 -0.61 -33.63 -14.87
C VAL A 582 -0.58 -33.03 -16.26
N GLU A 583 0.14 -31.93 -16.43
CA GLU A 583 0.26 -31.21 -17.69
C GLU A 583 1.72 -30.87 -17.97
N VAL A 584 2.15 -31.06 -19.22
CA VAL A 584 3.45 -30.63 -19.76
C VAL A 584 3.17 -29.48 -20.72
N LEU A 585 3.78 -28.33 -20.46
CA LEU A 585 3.66 -27.12 -21.26
C LEU A 585 5.00 -26.75 -21.85
N VAL A 586 5.09 -26.71 -23.17
CA VAL A 586 6.29 -26.32 -23.91
C VAL A 586 6.06 -24.93 -24.48
N ARG A 587 6.93 -24.01 -24.12
CA ARG A 587 6.91 -22.64 -24.59
C ARG A 587 8.11 -22.38 -25.47
N ARG A 588 7.85 -21.69 -26.58
CA ARG A 588 8.93 -21.22 -27.43
C ARG A 588 9.70 -20.13 -26.68
N SER A 589 10.99 -20.37 -26.49
CA SER A 589 11.89 -19.37 -25.93
C SER A 589 12.05 -18.19 -26.92
N PRO A 590 12.44 -16.97 -26.49
CA PRO A 590 12.54 -15.81 -27.36
C PRO A 590 13.51 -15.90 -28.55
N ASN A 591 14.08 -17.09 -28.84
CA ASN A 591 14.93 -17.39 -29.99
C ASN A 591 16.16 -16.48 -30.06
N ARG A 592 16.68 -16.03 -28.92
CA ARG A 592 17.91 -15.24 -28.89
C ARG A 592 19.10 -16.15 -29.15
N SER A 593 20.09 -15.64 -29.87
CA SER A 593 21.36 -16.33 -30.07
C SER A 593 22.10 -16.43 -28.73
N VAL A 594 22.48 -17.63 -28.32
CA VAL A 594 23.31 -17.86 -27.14
C VAL A 594 24.73 -17.41 -27.48
N ARG A 595 25.17 -16.27 -26.94
CA ARG A 595 26.60 -15.88 -26.98
C ARG A 595 27.31 -16.58 -25.83
N TYR A 596 28.21 -17.51 -26.16
CA TYR A 596 29.15 -18.10 -25.21
C TYR A 596 30.18 -17.09 -24.73
#